data_AF-A0A542KAC1-F1
#
_entry.id   AF-A0A542KAC1-F1
#
_cell.length_a   1.000
_cell.length_b   1.000
_cell.length_c   1.000
_cell.angle_alpha   90.00
_cell.angle_beta   90.00
_cell.angle_gamma   90.00
#
_symmetry.space_group_name_H-M   'P 1'
#
loop_
_entity.id
_entity.type
_entity.pdbx_description
1 polymer ?
#
loop_
_entity_poly.entity_id
_entity_poly.type
_entity_poly.pdbx_seq_one_letter_code
_entity_poly.pdbx_strand_id
1 'polypeptide(L)'
;MATPVETGHAGAREGYWHGMTDVVDSDELLRRLQRARACAQQEERVWRDRREDLGAADPDPARDAVVRALAYETVVRVLDEILTPGKHDEPG
;
A
#
# COMPACT_ATOMS: atom_id res chain seq x y z
N MET A 1 47.98 -46.90 19.45
CA MET A 1 47.56 -46.80 18.05
C MET A 1 46.24 -47.52 17.87
N ALA A 2 45.14 -46.78 17.72
CA ALA A 2 43.91 -47.21 17.06
C ALA A 2 43.13 -45.93 16.74
N THR A 3 42.77 -45.76 15.47
CA THR A 3 42.24 -44.56 14.81
C THR A 3 40.80 -44.24 15.19
N PRO A 4 40.38 -42.97 15.29
CA PRO A 4 38.97 -42.61 15.19
C PRO A 4 38.57 -42.50 13.71
N VAL A 5 37.44 -43.13 13.35
CA VAL A 5 36.84 -43.03 12.02
C VAL A 5 36.13 -41.68 11.91
N GLU A 6 36.59 -40.84 10.98
CA GLU A 6 35.82 -39.72 10.45
C GLU A 6 34.84 -40.23 9.39
N THR A 7 33.56 -39.90 9.53
CA THR A 7 32.66 -39.39 8.46
C THR A 7 31.29 -39.19 9.11
N GLY A 8 30.54 -38.11 8.92
CA GLY A 8 30.65 -36.96 8.05
C GLY A 8 29.27 -36.29 7.99
N HIS A 9 29.26 -35.04 7.52
CA HIS A 9 28.14 -34.35 6.89
C HIS A 9 26.84 -34.11 7.67
N ALA A 10 26.69 -32.87 8.16
CA ALA A 10 25.62 -31.96 7.74
C ALA A 10 26.00 -30.58 8.31
N GLY A 11 26.40 -29.60 7.51
CA GLY A 11 25.54 -29.04 6.49
C GLY A 11 24.77 -27.89 7.13
N ALA A 12 25.21 -26.67 6.82
CA ALA A 12 24.44 -25.44 6.87
C ALA A 12 23.62 -25.15 8.15
N ARG A 13 24.18 -24.30 9.01
CA ARG A 13 23.37 -23.25 9.65
C ARG A 13 23.83 -21.84 9.24
N GLU A 14 24.43 -21.72 8.06
CA GLU A 14 24.23 -20.53 7.24
C GLU A 14 22.75 -20.49 6.85
N GLY A 15 22.03 -19.43 7.21
CA GLY A 15 20.72 -19.15 6.60
C GLY A 15 19.57 -18.72 7.50
N TYR A 16 19.73 -18.65 8.82
CA TYR A 16 18.70 -18.04 9.68
C TYR A 16 18.72 -16.50 9.66
N TRP A 17 19.02 -15.90 8.50
CA TRP A 17 18.81 -14.45 8.23
C TRP A 17 18.42 -14.16 6.78
N HIS A 18 18.14 -15.17 5.94
CA HIS A 18 17.52 -14.95 4.62
C HIS A 18 16.01 -15.22 4.63
N GLY A 19 15.45 -15.59 5.78
CA GLY A 19 14.01 -15.82 5.98
C GLY A 19 13.25 -14.68 6.67
N MET A 20 13.93 -13.60 7.06
CA MET A 20 13.27 -12.34 7.44
C MET A 20 13.01 -11.53 6.16
N THR A 21 12.07 -12.00 5.34
CA THR A 21 11.22 -11.02 4.67
C THR A 21 10.55 -10.25 5.80
N ASP A 22 11.11 -9.08 6.14
CA ASP A 22 10.76 -8.18 7.24
C ASP A 22 9.31 -8.43 7.70
N VAL A 23 9.13 -9.18 8.80
CA VAL A 23 7.80 -9.43 9.34
C VAL A 23 7.34 -8.10 9.88
N VAL A 24 6.66 -7.36 9.01
CA VAL A 24 6.17 -6.03 9.32
C VAL A 24 5.19 -6.16 10.46
N ASP A 25 5.48 -5.53 11.59
CA ASP A 25 4.52 -5.47 12.70
C ASP A 25 3.21 -4.87 12.19
N SER A 26 2.09 -5.31 12.76
CA SER A 26 0.75 -4.81 12.43
C SER A 26 0.69 -3.29 12.55
N ASP A 27 1.41 -2.71 13.50
CA ASP A 27 1.54 -1.26 13.66
C ASP A 27 2.25 -0.58 12.48
N GLU A 28 3.27 -1.23 11.91
CA GLU A 28 3.97 -0.70 10.75
C GLU A 28 3.15 -0.85 9.47
N LEU A 29 2.38 -1.94 9.33
CA LEU A 29 1.37 -2.05 8.27
C LEU A 29 0.31 -0.96 8.39
N LEU A 30 -0.23 -0.75 9.59
CA LEU A 30 -1.21 0.29 9.87
C LEU A 30 -0.67 1.69 9.54
N ARG A 31 0.57 2.00 9.95
CA ARG A 31 1.24 3.26 9.60
C ARG A 31 1.39 3.43 8.10
N ARG A 32 1.74 2.38 7.36
CA ARG A 32 1.87 2.43 5.88
C ARG A 32 0.52 2.65 5.21
N LEU A 33 -0.52 1.95 5.65
CA LEU A 33 -1.88 2.11 5.13
C LEU A 33 -2.44 3.51 5.42
N GLN A 34 -2.26 4.03 6.64
CA GLN A 34 -2.65 5.40 6.99
C GLN A 34 -1.90 6.45 6.16
N ARG A 35 -0.60 6.23 5.91
CA ARG A 35 0.20 7.10 5.03
C ARG A 35 -0.31 7.06 3.59
N ALA A 36 -0.59 5.87 3.06
CA ALA A 36 -1.16 5.70 1.73
C ALA A 36 -2.52 6.40 1.61
N ARG A 37 -3.36 6.30 2.64
CA ARG A 37 -4.65 6.99 2.72
C ARG A 37 -4.50 8.50 2.71
N ALA A 38 -3.58 9.04 3.52
CA ALA A 38 -3.32 10.47 3.55
C ALA A 38 -2.80 10.99 2.20
N CYS A 39 -1.91 10.22 1.55
CA CYS A 39 -1.43 10.51 0.20
C CYS A 39 -2.57 10.52 -0.83
N ALA A 40 -3.41 9.47 -0.84
CA ALA A 40 -4.53 9.37 -1.76
C ALA A 40 -5.54 10.52 -1.56
N GLN A 41 -5.86 10.89 -0.31
CA GLN A 41 -6.72 12.04 -0.01
C GLN A 41 -6.12 13.36 -0.49
N GLN A 42 -4.79 13.52 -0.40
CA GLN A 42 -4.13 14.73 -0.87
C GLN A 42 -4.18 14.83 -2.40
N GLU A 43 -3.84 13.74 -3.10
CA GLU A 43 -3.90 13.69 -4.56
C GLU A 43 -5.33 13.90 -5.06
N GLU A 44 -6.32 13.28 -4.43
CA GLU A 44 -7.73 13.44 -4.74
C GLU A 44 -8.16 14.91 -4.74
N ARG A 45 -7.78 15.66 -3.69
CA ARG A 45 -8.01 17.11 -3.60
C ARG A 45 -7.29 17.87 -4.70
N VAL A 46 -6.01 17.59 -4.94
CA VAL A 46 -5.21 18.25 -5.99
C VAL A 46 -5.85 18.08 -7.36
N TRP A 47 -6.34 16.88 -7.69
CA TRP A 47 -6.98 16.61 -8.99
C TRP A 47 -8.38 17.21 -9.09
N ARG A 48 -9.13 17.34 -7.98
CA ARG A 48 -10.37 18.13 -7.96
C ARG A 48 -10.11 19.61 -8.22
N ASP A 49 -9.19 20.22 -7.47
CA ASP A 49 -8.88 21.65 -7.61
C ASP A 49 -8.42 21.93 -9.05
N ARG A 50 -7.56 21.07 -9.59
CA ARG A 50 -7.09 21.19 -10.98
C ARG A 50 -8.20 21.02 -12.02
N ARG A 51 -9.19 20.17 -11.77
CA ARG A 51 -10.38 20.05 -12.63
C ARG A 51 -11.17 21.36 -12.64
N GLU A 52 -11.36 21.97 -11.48
CA GLU A 52 -12.07 23.24 -11.34
C GLU A 52 -11.35 24.36 -12.10
N ASP A 53 -10.02 24.41 -12.01
CA ASP A 53 -9.18 25.39 -12.73
C ASP A 53 -9.19 25.19 -14.26
N LEU A 54 -9.21 23.95 -14.73
CA LEU A 54 -9.16 23.65 -16.17
C LEU A 54 -10.50 23.87 -16.88
N GLY A 55 -11.63 23.69 -16.17
CA GLY A 55 -12.96 24.02 -16.66
C GLY A 55 -13.27 23.52 -18.09
N ALA A 56 -14.03 24.31 -18.85
CA ALA A 56 -14.31 24.05 -20.28
C ALA A 56 -13.19 24.55 -21.22
N ALA A 57 -12.11 25.13 -20.67
CA ALA A 57 -11.06 25.77 -21.45
C ALA A 57 -10.14 24.75 -22.14
N ASP A 58 -9.95 23.57 -21.54
CA ASP A 58 -9.22 22.47 -22.14
C ASP A 58 -9.87 21.11 -21.79
N PRO A 59 -10.71 20.54 -22.68
CA PRO A 59 -11.57 19.40 -22.35
C PRO A 59 -10.79 18.09 -22.10
N ASP A 60 -9.64 17.90 -22.73
CA ASP A 60 -8.84 16.68 -22.58
C ASP A 60 -8.14 16.62 -21.20
N PRO A 61 -7.36 17.64 -20.79
CA PRO A 61 -6.80 17.71 -19.43
C PRO A 61 -7.86 17.74 -18.33
N ALA A 62 -9.02 18.36 -18.58
CA ALA A 62 -10.14 18.35 -17.63
C ALA A 62 -10.68 16.93 -17.42
N ARG A 63 -10.80 16.14 -18.49
CA ARG A 63 -11.21 14.73 -18.41
C ARG A 63 -10.19 13.89 -17.65
N ASP A 64 -8.90 14.08 -17.93
CA ASP A 64 -7.83 13.38 -17.21
C ASP A 64 -7.85 13.70 -15.71
N ALA A 65 -8.11 14.96 -15.35
CA ALA A 65 -8.25 15.37 -13.95
C ALA A 65 -9.43 14.69 -13.26
N VAL A 66 -10.58 14.56 -13.95
CA VAL A 66 -11.74 13.80 -13.45
C VAL A 66 -11.39 12.33 -13.20
N VAL A 67 -10.75 11.67 -14.16
CA VAL A 67 -10.39 10.25 -14.04
C VAL A 67 -9.43 10.04 -12.87
N ARG A 68 -8.43 10.90 -12.70
CA ARG A 68 -7.48 10.82 -11.58
C ARG A 68 -8.16 11.07 -10.24
N ALA A 69 -9.04 12.07 -10.14
CA ALA A 69 -9.80 12.32 -8.92
C ALA A 69 -10.63 11.09 -8.51
N LEU A 70 -11.38 10.49 -9.45
CA LEU A 70 -12.17 9.27 -9.20
C LEU A 70 -11.30 8.07 -8.80
N ALA A 71 -10.13 7.92 -9.41
CA ALA A 71 -9.19 6.86 -9.07
C ALA A 71 -8.72 7.00 -7.61
N TYR A 72 -8.28 8.18 -7.19
CA TYR A 72 -7.86 8.41 -5.81
C TYR A 72 -9.02 8.32 -4.81
N GLU A 73 -10.22 8.80 -5.16
CA GLU A 73 -11.42 8.60 -4.34
C GLU A 73 -11.70 7.12 -4.09
N THR A 74 -11.59 6.28 -5.13
CA THR A 74 -11.78 4.83 -5.03
C THR A 74 -10.74 4.20 -4.10
N VAL A 75 -9.47 4.58 -4.23
CA VAL A 75 -8.40 4.11 -3.32
C VAL A 75 -8.68 4.53 -1.87
N VAL A 76 -9.13 5.77 -1.65
CA VAL A 76 -9.51 6.24 -0.31
C VAL A 76 -10.64 5.40 0.27
N ARG A 77 -11.68 5.07 -0.52
CA ARG A 77 -12.80 4.21 -0.07
C ARG A 77 -12.32 2.81 0.33
N VAL A 78 -11.49 2.18 -0.50
CA VAL A 78 -10.95 0.85 -0.22
C VAL A 78 -10.09 0.87 1.06
N LEU A 79 -9.19 1.86 1.19
CA LEU A 79 -8.36 1.99 2.38
C LEU A 79 -9.17 2.30 3.64
N ASP A 80 -10.23 3.10 3.51
CA ASP A 80 -11.16 3.39 4.58
C ASP A 80 -11.87 2.13 5.08
N GLU A 81 -12.35 1.27 4.17
CA GLU A 81 -13.01 0.02 4.52
C GLU A 81 -12.03 -0.98 5.17
N ILE A 82 -10.80 -1.07 4.68
CA ILE A 82 -9.75 -1.90 5.30
C ILE A 82 -9.42 -1.42 6.72
N LEU A 83 -9.33 -0.10 6.93
CA LEU A 83 -8.98 0.51 8.22
C LEU A 83 -10.18 0.61 9.17
N THR A 84 -11.39 0.67 8.64
CA THR A 84 -12.63 0.84 9.38
C THR A 84 -13.74 0.09 8.62
N PRO A 85 -13.87 -1.22 8.86
CA PRO A 85 -14.88 -2.02 8.19
C PRO A 85 -16.30 -1.49 8.43
N GLY A 86 -17.13 -1.48 7.40
CA GLY A 86 -18.49 -0.93 7.41
C GLY A 86 -18.56 0.59 7.37
N LYS A 87 -17.46 1.30 7.11
CA LYS A 87 -17.46 2.76 7.05
C LYS A 87 -18.24 3.30 5.85
N HIS A 88 -18.23 2.55 4.76
CA HIS A 88 -18.93 2.90 3.51
C HIS A 88 -20.15 2.02 3.25
N ASP A 89 -20.60 1.23 4.22
CA ASP A 89 -21.88 0.55 4.11
C ASP A 89 -22.98 1.62 3.97
N GLU A 90 -23.73 1.58 2.87
CA GLU A 90 -24.93 2.38 2.72
C GLU A 90 -25.87 2.02 3.89
N PRO A 91 -26.49 2.99 4.58
CA PRO A 91 -27.61 2.68 5.45
C PRO A 91 -28.72 2.11 4.56
N GLY A 92 -28.94 0.80 4.65
CA GLY A 92 -30.05 0.11 3.97
C GLY A 92 -31.41 0.64 4.35
#